data_AF-H0QPS6-F1
#
_entry.id   AF-H0QPS6-F1
#
_cell.length_a   1.000
_cell.length_b   1.000
_cell.length_c   1.000
_cell.angle_alpha   90.00
_cell.angle_beta   90.00
_cell.angle_gamma   90.00
#
_symmetry.space_group_name_H-M   'P 1'
#
loop_
_entity.id
_entity.type
_entity.pdbx_description
1 polymer ?
#
loop_
_entity_poly.entity_id
_entity_poly.type
_entity_poly.pdbx_seq_one_letter_code
_entity_poly.pdbx_strand_id
1 'polypeptide(L)' 'MLAFFSNAAARVRRDEKGATAVEYGIMVALIAVVIIVAVTLLGGNMYKTFDSVACQVKGGTYTAAAAGAAAGTAGTCSK' A
#
# COMPACT_ATOMS: atom_id res chain seq x y z
N MET A 1 33.17 4.69 41.52
CA MET A 1 33.72 4.77 40.14
C MET A 1 33.17 3.69 39.19
N LEU A 2 32.66 2.55 39.67
CA LEU A 2 32.08 1.48 38.83
C LEU A 2 30.67 1.76 38.24
N ALA A 3 29.93 2.74 38.78
CA ALA A 3 28.57 3.04 38.31
C ALA A 3 28.52 3.70 36.92
N PHE A 4 29.55 4.46 36.55
CA PHE A 4 29.67 5.07 35.22
C PHE A 4 29.91 4.02 34.12
N PHE A 5 30.76 3.02 34.39
CA PHE A 5 31.03 1.93 33.45
C PHE A 5 29.82 1.00 33.25
N SER A 6 29.03 0.78 34.29
CA SER A 6 27.81 -0.04 34.23
C SER A 6 26.73 0.58 33.30
N ASN A 7 26.56 1.91 33.34
CA ASN A 7 25.58 2.61 32.49
C ASN A 7 25.99 2.63 31.01
N ALA A 8 27.29 2.66 30.69
CA ALA A 8 27.80 2.58 29.32
C ALA A 8 27.63 1.16 28.72
N ALA A 9 27.95 0.11 29.48
CA ALA A 9 27.77 -1.28 29.05
C ALA A 9 26.29 -1.65 28.83
N ALA A 10 25.37 -1.05 29.60
CA ALA A 10 23.92 -1.22 29.41
C ALA A 10 23.37 -0.53 28.15
N ARG A 11 24.07 0.49 27.61
CA ARG A 11 23.70 1.15 26.33
C ARG A 11 24.22 0.37 25.12
N VAL A 12 25.46 -0.13 25.17
CA VAL A 12 26.02 -0.99 24.11
C VAL A 12 25.22 -2.29 23.93
N ARG A 13 24.70 -2.90 25.01
CA ARG A 13 23.78 -4.05 24.90
C ARG A 13 22.39 -3.72 24.33
N ARG A 14 22.02 -2.45 24.23
CA ARG A 14 20.75 -2.00 23.62
C ARG A 14 20.89 -1.55 22.17
N ASP A 15 22.08 -1.15 21.72
CA ASP A 15 22.30 -0.66 20.36
C ASP A 15 22.24 -1.78 19.28
N GLU A 16 22.59 -3.03 19.63
CA GLU A 16 22.46 -4.19 18.72
C GLU A 16 21.00 -4.59 18.43
N LYS A 17 20.08 -4.33 19.39
CA LYS A 17 18.64 -4.52 19.20
C LYS A 17 17.99 -3.42 18.33
N GLY A 18 18.63 -2.26 18.24
CA GLY A 18 18.21 -1.17 17.36
C GLY A 18 18.69 -1.36 15.92
N ALA A 19 19.92 -1.81 15.73
CA ALA A 19 20.48 -2.10 14.40
C ALA A 19 19.68 -3.20 13.66
N THR A 20 19.28 -4.24 14.37
CA THR A 20 18.44 -5.35 13.85
C THR A 20 17.01 -4.90 13.52
N ALA A 21 16.46 -3.88 14.17
CA ALA A 21 15.13 -3.35 13.85
C ALA A 21 15.08 -2.69 12.45
N VAL A 22 16.19 -2.11 11.99
CA VAL A 22 16.26 -1.41 10.69
C VAL A 22 16.37 -2.40 9.52
N GLU A 23 17.08 -3.51 9.68
CA GLU A 23 17.21 -4.53 8.62
C GLU A 23 15.86 -5.19 8.30
N TYR A 24 15.15 -5.66 9.33
CA TYR A 24 13.80 -6.18 9.16
C TYR A 24 12.82 -5.07 8.73
N GLY A 25 13.05 -3.82 9.15
CA GLY A 25 12.28 -2.65 8.74
C GLY A 25 12.35 -2.40 7.23
N ILE A 26 13.52 -2.53 6.61
CA ILE A 26 13.68 -2.36 5.15
C ILE A 26 12.99 -3.50 4.38
N MET A 27 13.07 -4.74 4.87
CA MET A 27 12.37 -5.87 4.24
C MET A 27 10.85 -5.68 4.27
N VAL A 28 10.32 -5.22 5.41
CA VAL A 28 8.89 -4.90 5.54
C VAL A 28 8.51 -3.70 4.67
N ALA A 29 9.36 -2.68 4.56
CA ALA A 29 9.11 -1.52 3.70
C ALA A 29 8.97 -1.90 2.22
N LEU A 30 9.79 -2.82 1.71
CA LEU A 30 9.67 -3.33 0.34
C LEU A 30 8.35 -4.07 0.12
N ILE A 31 7.94 -4.93 1.06
CA ILE A 31 6.65 -5.63 1.00
C ILE A 31 5.49 -4.63 1.03
N ALA A 32 5.58 -3.60 1.87
CA ALA A 32 4.56 -2.56 1.97
C ALA A 32 4.36 -1.83 0.63
N VAL A 33 5.43 -1.47 -0.07
CA VAL A 33 5.34 -0.83 -1.39
C VAL A 33 4.64 -1.74 -2.40
N VAL A 34 4.98 -3.03 -2.43
CA VAL A 34 4.33 -4.02 -3.32
C VAL A 34 2.85 -4.15 -3.01
N ILE A 35 2.47 -4.20 -1.73
CA ILE A 35 1.07 -4.28 -1.30
C ILE A 35 0.29 -3.02 -1.74
N ILE A 36 0.87 -1.82 -1.56
CA ILE A 36 0.23 -0.57 -2.00
C ILE A 36 -0.04 -0.61 -3.51
N VAL A 37 0.94 -1.03 -4.32
CA VAL A 37 0.75 -1.15 -5.77
C VAL A 37 -0.34 -2.19 -6.10
N ALA A 38 -0.32 -3.35 -5.46
CA ALA A 38 -1.32 -4.38 -5.69
C ALA A 38 -2.75 -3.92 -5.32
N VAL A 39 -2.91 -3.26 -4.17
CA VAL A 39 -4.20 -2.76 -3.68
C VAL A 39 -4.72 -1.61 -4.54
N THR A 40 -3.85 -0.71 -5.02
CA THR A 40 -4.28 0.38 -5.93
C THR A 40 -4.80 -0.18 -7.25
N LEU A 41 -4.13 -1.16 -7.85
CA LEU A 41 -4.60 -1.83 -9.07
C LEU A 41 -5.91 -2.58 -8.82
N LEU A 42 -5.97 -3.38 -7.74
CA LEU A 42 -7.16 -4.14 -7.39
C LEU A 42 -8.36 -3.22 -7.14
N GLY A 43 -8.18 -2.16 -6.36
CA GLY A 43 -9.21 -1.16 -6.08
C GLY A 43 -9.71 -0.47 -7.34
N GLY A 44 -8.81 -0.09 -8.25
CA GLY A 44 -9.19 0.49 -9.54
C GLY A 44 -10.02 -0.45 -10.41
N ASN A 45 -9.70 -1.75 -10.43
CA ASN A 45 -10.49 -2.75 -11.15
C ASN A 45 -11.85 -3.01 -10.51
N MET A 46 -11.91 -3.12 -9.18
CA MET A 46 -13.17 -3.26 -8.44
C MET A 46 -14.11 -2.08 -8.71
N TYR A 47 -13.58 -0.85 -8.69
CA TYR A 47 -14.36 0.35 -8.97
C TYR A 47 -14.98 0.33 -10.38
N LYS A 48 -14.19 -0.05 -11.40
CA LYS A 48 -14.69 -0.20 -12.79
C LYS A 48 -15.78 -1.26 -12.91
N THR A 49 -15.63 -2.39 -12.23
CA THR A 49 -16.64 -3.45 -12.23
C THR A 49 -17.95 -2.98 -11.62
N PHE A 50 -17.90 -2.35 -10.44
CA PHE A 50 -19.11 -1.83 -9.79
C PHE A 50 -19.77 -0.73 -10.60
N ASP A 51 -19.01 0.15 -11.25
CA ASP A 51 -19.55 1.22 -12.08
C ASP A 51 -20.22 0.68 -13.36
N SER A 52 -19.60 -0.31 -14.02
CA SER A 52 -20.21 -1.03 -15.14
C SER A 52 -21.52 -1.71 -14.73
N VAL A 53 -21.55 -2.39 -13.58
CA VAL A 53 -22.78 -3.02 -13.06
C VAL A 53 -23.83 -1.96 -12.75
N ALA A 54 -23.47 -0.86 -12.09
CA ALA A 54 -24.38 0.24 -11.79
C ALA A 54 -24.97 0.87 -13.06
N CYS A 55 -24.16 0.97 -14.14
CA CYS A 55 -24.62 1.44 -15.44
C CYS A 55 -25.64 0.50 -16.08
N GLN A 56 -25.37 -0.81 -16.07
CA GLN A 56 -26.28 -1.80 -16.62
C GLN A 56 -27.59 -1.88 -15.82
N VAL A 57 -27.55 -1.74 -14.50
CA VAL A 57 -28.75 -1.64 -13.65
C VAL A 57 -29.60 -0.41 -14.00
N LYS A 58 -28.96 0.69 -14.44
CA LYS A 58 -29.66 1.88 -14.94
C LYS A 58 -30.17 1.76 -16.37
N GLY A 59 -29.89 0.65 -17.06
CA GLY A 59 -30.23 0.42 -18.47
C GLY A 59 -29.35 1.20 -19.45
N GLY A 60 -28.17 1.66 -19.02
CA GLY A 60 -27.26 2.42 -19.86
C GLY A 60 -26.19 1.54 -20.53
N THR A 61 -25.47 2.13 -21.48
CA THR A 61 -24.28 1.55 -22.09
C THR A 61 -23.02 2.08 -21.39
N TYR A 62 -22.16 1.16 -20.95
CA TYR A 62 -20.90 1.51 -20.29
C TYR A 62 -19.79 1.65 -21.34
N THR A 63 -19.15 2.82 -21.37
CA THR A 63 -17.94 3.08 -22.16
C THR A 63 -16.74 3.07 -21.21
N ALA A 64 -15.89 2.05 -21.34
CA ALA A 64 -14.73 1.91 -20.48
C ALA A 64 -13.71 3.05 -20.70
N ALA A 65 -13.15 3.57 -19.60
CA ALA A 65 -12.03 4.52 -19.67
C ALA A 65 -10.79 3.88 -20.32
N ALA A 66 -10.02 4.69 -21.08
CA ALA A 66 -8.86 4.24 -21.85
C ALA A 66 -7.83 3.47 -21.02
N ALA A 67 -7.19 2.47 -21.64
CA ALA A 67 -6.12 1.69 -21.03
C ALA A 67 -4.93 2.61 -20.68
N GLY A 68 -4.64 2.75 -19.38
CA GLY A 68 -3.62 3.66 -18.84
C GLY A 68 -4.15 4.74 -17.89
N ALA A 69 -5.48 4.83 -17.69
CA ALA A 69 -6.06 5.74 -16.70
C ALA A 69 -5.64 5.39 -15.26
N ALA A 70 -5.41 6.42 -14.44
CA ALA A 70 -5.06 6.29 -13.03
C ALA A 70 -6.05 5.37 -12.29
N ALA A 71 -5.54 4.56 -11.35
CA ALA A 71 -6.36 3.67 -10.54
C ALA A 71 -7.53 4.44 -9.90
N GLY A 72 -8.76 4.04 -10.22
CA GLY A 72 -9.99 4.70 -9.77
C GLY A 72 -10.71 5.57 -10.81
N THR A 73 -10.19 5.70 -12.04
CA THR A 73 -10.94 6.37 -13.12
C THR A 73 -12.08 5.49 -13.62
N ALA A 74 -13.33 5.91 -13.40
CA ALA A 74 -14.53 5.28 -13.95
C ALA A 74 -14.69 5.57 -15.45
N GLY A 75 -15.35 4.64 -16.15
CA GLY A 75 -15.88 4.88 -17.48
C GLY A 75 -17.08 5.83 -17.46
N THR A 76 -17.65 6.10 -18.61
CA THR A 76 -18.88 6.88 -18.72
C THR A 76 -20.06 5.95 -18.93
N CYS A 77 -21.14 6.18 -18.18
CA CYS A 77 -22.42 5.53 -18.41
C CYS A 77 -23.35 6.51 -19.11
N SER A 78 -23.81 6.16 -20.32
CA SER A 78 -24.84 6.93 -21.01
C SER A 78 -26.08 6.07 -21.21
N LYS A 79 -27.27 6.67 -21.05
CA LYS A 79 -28.51 6.05 -21.52
C LYS A 79 -28.59 6.10 -23.03
#